data_AF-A0A957PM21-F1
#
_entry.id   AF-A0A957PM21-F1
#
_cell.length_a   1.000
_cell.length_b   1.000
_cell.length_c   1.000
_cell.angle_alpha   90.00
_cell.angle_beta   90.00
_cell.angle_gamma   90.00
#
_symmetry.space_group_name_H-M   'P 1'
#
loop_
_entity.id
_entity.type
_entity.pdbx_description
1 polymer ?
#
loop_
_entity_poly.entity_id
_entity_poly.type
_entity_poly.pdbx_seq_one_letter_code
_entity_poly.pdbx_strand_id
1 'polypeptide(L)'
;DAGACGGDDGCKFKIRGGPSFGGNGGQEIKLQLAFVHGGRGDEPQGSYFVVLKKDGVKLPVPDSVRSWTGSKTPGQLGDYNYEFSIGTGSLPGNTVAGNYTVWVLDGNGERDSEIFNFSIGDANSGLIWIKFDQS
;
A
#
# COMPACT_ATOMS: atom_id res chain seq x y z
N ASP A 1 -14.92 -7.99 -4.55
CA ASP A 1 -13.97 -7.89 -3.42
C ASP A 1 -13.10 -9.13 -3.40
N ALA A 2 -11.83 -9.02 -2.99
CA ALA A 2 -10.98 -10.20 -2.86
C ALA A 2 -11.50 -11.07 -1.70
N GLY A 3 -11.54 -12.39 -1.89
CA GLY A 3 -12.03 -13.37 -0.91
C GLY A 3 -11.27 -13.35 0.41
N ALA A 4 -11.57 -14.29 1.32
CA ALA A 4 -10.80 -14.46 2.57
C ALA A 4 -9.29 -14.60 2.28
N CYS A 5 -8.43 -14.30 3.25
CA CYS A 5 -7.00 -14.58 3.06
C CYS A 5 -6.83 -16.07 2.83
N GLY A 6 -5.96 -16.42 1.88
CA GLY A 6 -5.40 -17.75 1.81
C GLY A 6 -6.05 -18.71 0.83
N GLY A 7 -5.19 -19.26 -0.02
CA GLY A 7 -5.04 -20.72 -0.02
C GLY A 7 -4.51 -21.24 1.33
N ASP A 8 -3.95 -22.46 1.32
CA ASP A 8 -3.54 -23.22 2.52
C ASP A 8 -2.53 -22.50 3.46
N ASP A 9 -1.94 -21.38 3.03
CA ASP A 9 -0.87 -20.66 3.74
C ASP A 9 -1.34 -19.45 4.60
N GLY A 10 -2.63 -19.07 4.55
CA GLY A 10 -3.17 -17.93 5.33
C GLY A 10 -2.71 -16.54 4.85
N CYS A 11 -2.93 -15.47 5.64
CA CYS A 11 -2.44 -14.12 5.31
C CYS A 11 -0.92 -14.05 5.58
N LYS A 12 -0.10 -13.94 4.54
CA LYS A 12 1.37 -13.87 4.70
C LYS A 12 1.83 -12.48 5.14
N PHE A 13 1.32 -11.44 4.49
CA PHE A 13 1.70 -10.07 4.81
C PHE A 13 0.93 -9.52 6.01
N LYS A 14 1.69 -8.86 6.88
CA LYS A 14 1.22 -8.04 8.00
C LYS A 14 1.75 -6.62 7.85
N ILE A 15 1.08 -5.63 8.42
CA ILE A 15 1.65 -4.29 8.52
C ILE A 15 2.62 -4.25 9.69
N ARG A 16 3.90 -3.95 9.41
CA ARG A 16 4.96 -3.82 10.42
C ARG A 16 5.36 -2.37 10.67
N GLY A 17 4.96 -1.45 9.81
CA GLY A 17 5.18 -0.03 9.96
C GLY A 17 4.17 0.82 9.20
N GLY A 18 3.73 1.91 9.83
CA GLY A 18 2.68 2.78 9.30
C GLY A 18 1.26 2.20 9.47
N PRO A 19 0.25 2.78 8.81
CA PRO A 19 0.37 3.96 7.96
C PRO A 19 0.83 5.17 8.79
N SER A 20 1.87 5.82 8.32
CA SER A 20 2.25 7.15 8.79
C SER A 20 1.92 8.16 7.70
N PHE A 21 1.70 9.40 8.12
CA PHE A 21 1.21 10.47 7.25
C PHE A 21 2.16 11.66 7.26
N GLY A 22 2.18 12.39 6.15
CA GLY A 22 2.99 13.59 6.00
C GLY A 22 2.33 14.60 5.07
N GLY A 23 2.67 15.87 5.28
CA GLY A 23 2.12 16.97 4.49
C GLY A 23 2.65 16.99 3.05
N ASN A 24 1.76 17.21 2.08
CA ASN A 24 2.11 17.47 0.68
C ASN A 24 1.22 18.54 0.02
N GLY A 25 0.51 19.36 0.80
CA GLY A 25 -0.39 20.39 0.29
C GLY A 25 -1.75 19.87 -0.21
N GLY A 26 -2.04 18.59 0.00
CA GLY A 26 -3.39 18.03 -0.12
C GLY A 26 -3.97 17.92 -1.52
N GLN A 27 -3.15 18.11 -2.56
CA GLN A 27 -3.59 18.03 -3.96
C GLN A 27 -3.54 16.60 -4.52
N GLU A 28 -2.93 15.67 -3.78
CA GLU A 28 -2.77 14.28 -4.18
C GLU A 28 -2.51 13.40 -2.95
N ILE A 29 -2.78 12.12 -3.09
CA ILE A 29 -2.18 11.08 -2.26
C ILE A 29 -0.87 10.67 -2.92
N LYS A 30 0.24 10.65 -2.18
CA LYS A 30 1.48 9.95 -2.56
C LYS A 30 1.67 8.76 -1.64
N LEU A 31 1.51 7.57 -2.20
CA LEU A 31 1.81 6.32 -1.54
C LEU A 31 3.30 6.05 -1.67
N GLN A 32 3.94 5.68 -0.57
CA GLN A 32 5.22 5.00 -0.56
C GLN A 32 5.04 3.69 0.20
N LEU A 33 5.16 2.58 -0.52
CA LEU A 33 4.89 1.24 -0.02
C LEU A 33 6.21 0.47 0.04
N ALA A 34 6.39 -0.35 1.07
CA ALA A 34 7.51 -1.30 1.14
C ALA A 34 6.95 -2.71 1.36
N PHE A 35 7.49 -3.70 0.64
CA PHE A 35 7.17 -5.11 0.83
C PHE A 35 8.44 -5.84 1.27
N VAL A 36 8.41 -6.35 2.49
CA VAL A 36 9.51 -7.13 3.08
C VAL A 36 9.13 -8.60 3.05
N HIS A 37 9.97 -9.45 2.48
CA HIS A 37 9.74 -10.90 2.38
C HIS A 37 10.62 -11.72 3.35
N GLY A 38 11.60 -11.08 4.01
CA GLY A 38 12.63 -11.77 4.80
C GLY A 38 13.64 -12.54 3.94
N GLY A 39 14.88 -12.63 4.40
CA GLY A 39 15.99 -13.19 3.62
C GLY A 39 16.42 -12.28 2.45
N ARG A 40 17.58 -12.54 1.85
CA ARG A 40 18.19 -11.69 0.78
C ARG A 40 18.26 -10.19 1.10
N GLY A 41 18.35 -9.82 2.38
CA GLY A 41 18.37 -8.42 2.81
C GLY A 41 17.03 -7.70 2.56
N ASP A 42 15.92 -8.38 2.86
CA ASP A 42 14.53 -7.89 2.78
C ASP A 42 14.02 -7.58 1.37
N GLU A 43 14.74 -8.05 0.34
CA GLU A 43 14.30 -8.00 -1.04
C GLU A 43 12.93 -8.70 -1.19
N PRO A 44 11.92 -8.07 -1.81
CA PRO A 44 10.67 -8.75 -2.10
C PRO A 44 10.90 -9.88 -3.10
N GLN A 45 10.39 -11.08 -2.82
CA GLN A 45 10.63 -12.29 -3.63
C GLN A 45 9.39 -12.73 -4.41
N GLY A 46 8.62 -11.77 -4.92
CA GLY A 46 7.37 -12.01 -5.66
C GLY A 46 6.82 -10.74 -6.27
N SER A 47 5.65 -10.86 -6.91
CA SER A 47 4.87 -9.73 -7.43
C SER A 47 3.66 -9.51 -6.52
N TYR A 48 3.73 -8.51 -5.66
CA TYR A 48 2.68 -8.14 -4.72
C TYR A 48 2.14 -6.77 -5.08
N PHE A 49 0.84 -6.54 -4.98
CA PHE A 49 0.25 -5.24 -5.28
C PHE A 49 -0.78 -4.85 -4.23
N VAL A 50 -1.04 -3.56 -4.12
CA VAL A 50 -1.96 -3.01 -3.13
C VAL A 50 -3.31 -2.68 -3.75
N VAL A 51 -4.37 -3.10 -3.08
CA VAL A 51 -5.69 -2.50 -3.28
C VAL A 51 -5.91 -1.47 -2.20
N LEU A 52 -6.22 -0.24 -2.63
CA LEU A 52 -6.57 0.86 -1.76
C LEU A 52 -8.01 1.31 -2.06
N LYS A 53 -8.82 1.46 -1.02
CA LYS A 53 -10.13 2.09 -1.08
C LYS A 53 -10.13 3.36 -0.23
N LYS A 54 -10.88 4.36 -0.67
CA LYS A 54 -11.25 5.54 0.12
C LYS A 54 -12.76 5.62 0.23
N ASP A 55 -13.29 5.74 1.45
CA ASP A 55 -14.72 5.84 1.75
C ASP A 55 -15.54 4.77 1.02
N GLY A 56 -15.00 3.55 0.95
CA GLY A 56 -15.59 2.39 0.27
C GLY A 56 -15.32 2.27 -1.24
N VAL A 57 -14.80 3.31 -1.90
CA VAL A 57 -14.52 3.32 -3.34
C VAL A 57 -13.08 2.90 -3.62
N LYS A 58 -12.89 1.91 -4.51
CA LYS A 58 -11.55 1.46 -4.95
C LYS A 58 -10.87 2.59 -5.73
N LEU A 59 -9.67 2.94 -5.31
CA LEU A 59 -8.84 3.94 -5.97
C LEU A 59 -8.07 3.33 -7.15
N PRO A 60 -7.71 4.15 -8.17
CA PRO A 60 -7.08 3.66 -9.40
C PRO A 60 -5.57 3.44 -9.22
N VAL A 61 -5.19 2.57 -8.28
CA VAL A 61 -3.80 2.06 -8.18
C VAL A 61 -3.63 1.00 -9.27
N PRO A 62 -2.78 1.21 -10.29
CA PRO A 62 -2.63 0.27 -11.39
C PRO A 62 -1.77 -0.93 -10.97
N ASP A 63 -1.97 -2.08 -11.61
CA ASP A 63 -1.20 -3.32 -11.37
C ASP A 63 0.31 -3.16 -11.64
N SER A 64 0.71 -2.10 -12.35
CA SER A 64 2.12 -1.73 -12.50
C SER A 64 2.77 -1.28 -11.19
N VAL A 65 1.99 -0.86 -10.20
CA VAL A 65 2.45 -0.55 -8.84
C VAL A 65 2.48 -1.85 -8.05
N ARG A 66 3.57 -2.58 -8.23
CA ARG A 66 3.82 -3.88 -7.62
C ARG A 66 5.22 -3.93 -7.03
N SER A 67 5.45 -4.89 -6.16
CA SER A 67 6.81 -5.19 -5.69
C SER A 67 7.74 -5.52 -6.86
N TRP A 68 9.00 -5.13 -6.72
CA TRP A 68 10.07 -5.25 -7.69
C TRP A 68 11.30 -5.89 -7.07
N THR A 69 11.76 -6.97 -7.68
CA THR A 69 12.98 -7.68 -7.30
C THR A 69 14.22 -7.01 -7.91
N GLY A 70 15.35 -7.04 -7.22
CA GLY A 70 16.67 -6.66 -7.76
C GLY A 70 17.07 -5.21 -7.51
N SER A 71 16.34 -4.23 -8.06
CA SER A 71 16.73 -2.82 -7.91
C SER A 71 16.25 -2.23 -6.59
N LYS A 72 17.20 -1.75 -5.77
CA LYS A 72 16.91 -1.04 -4.52
C LYS A 72 16.46 0.39 -4.80
N THR A 73 15.21 0.68 -4.47
CA THR A 73 14.69 2.07 -4.45
C THR A 73 14.71 2.57 -3.00
N PRO A 74 15.69 3.40 -2.59
CA PRO A 74 15.76 3.90 -1.22
C PRO A 74 14.64 4.92 -0.96
N GLY A 75 14.19 5.01 0.30
CA GLY A 75 13.10 5.87 0.73
C GLY A 75 12.91 5.86 2.25
N GLN A 76 11.85 6.48 2.74
CA GLN A 76 11.58 6.63 4.18
C GLN A 76 11.31 5.27 4.86
N LEU A 77 10.85 4.26 4.11
CA LEU A 77 10.63 2.92 4.66
C LEU A 77 11.87 2.01 4.57
N GLY A 78 13.00 2.47 4.03
CA GLY A 78 14.21 1.67 3.85
C GLY A 78 14.59 1.51 2.37
N ASP A 79 15.11 0.34 1.98
CA ASP A 79 15.28 -0.04 0.57
C ASP A 79 13.98 -0.62 -0.01
N TYR A 80 13.88 -0.72 -1.34
CA TYR A 80 12.76 -1.33 -2.08
C TYR A 80 11.40 -0.63 -1.88
N ASN A 81 11.39 0.71 -1.94
CA ASN A 81 10.15 1.49 -1.91
C ASN A 81 9.46 1.52 -3.27
N TYR A 82 8.13 1.52 -3.24
CA TYR A 82 7.24 1.67 -4.38
C TYR A 82 6.41 2.92 -4.21
N GLU A 83 6.55 3.87 -5.14
CA GLU A 83 5.85 5.14 -5.08
C GLU A 83 4.73 5.23 -6.10
N PHE A 84 3.59 5.77 -5.69
CA PHE A 84 2.48 6.06 -6.60
C PHE A 84 1.66 7.25 -6.14
N SER A 85 1.30 8.11 -7.08
CA SER A 85 0.49 9.30 -6.84
C SER A 85 -0.91 9.18 -7.41
N ILE A 86 -1.90 9.67 -6.66
CA ILE A 86 -3.29 9.82 -7.11
C ILE A 86 -3.72 11.26 -6.86
N GLY A 87 -4.01 12.01 -7.91
CA GLY A 87 -4.55 13.37 -7.80
C GLY A 87 -5.95 13.39 -7.19
N THR A 88 -6.28 14.46 -6.45
CA THR A 88 -7.58 14.62 -5.77
C THR A 88 -8.79 14.47 -6.69
N GLY A 89 -8.69 14.85 -7.97
CA GLY A 89 -9.78 14.66 -8.94
C GLY A 89 -10.18 13.19 -9.19
N SER A 90 -9.37 12.23 -8.75
CA SER A 90 -9.68 10.79 -8.77
C SER A 90 -10.11 10.24 -7.40
N LEU A 91 -10.21 11.11 -6.39
CA LEU A 91 -10.58 10.73 -5.02
C LEU A 91 -12.04 11.07 -4.74
N PRO A 92 -12.77 10.20 -4.03
CA PRO A 92 -14.08 10.55 -3.46
C PRO A 92 -14.02 11.85 -2.66
N GLY A 93 -14.91 12.79 -3.03
CA GLY A 93 -15.00 14.11 -2.40
C GLY A 93 -13.89 15.10 -2.78
N ASN A 94 -13.04 14.78 -3.76
CA ASN A 94 -11.92 15.61 -4.20
C ASN A 94 -10.98 16.06 -3.07
N THR A 95 -10.81 15.19 -2.06
CA THR A 95 -10.01 15.48 -0.87
C THR A 95 -9.21 14.26 -0.45
N VAL A 96 -8.06 14.49 0.17
CA VAL A 96 -7.23 13.46 0.81
C VAL A 96 -7.84 13.01 2.14
N ALA A 97 -8.57 13.86 2.87
CA ALA A 97 -9.15 13.46 4.14
C ALA A 97 -10.24 12.39 3.93
N GLY A 98 -10.30 11.40 4.81
CA GLY A 98 -11.30 10.33 4.74
C GLY A 98 -10.83 9.02 5.37
N ASN A 99 -11.68 8.00 5.22
CA ASN A 99 -11.38 6.65 5.70
C ASN A 99 -10.84 5.81 4.56
N TYR A 100 -9.81 5.04 4.86
CA TYR A 100 -9.10 4.21 3.91
C TYR A 100 -9.10 2.77 4.35
N THR A 101 -9.16 1.90 3.35
CA THR A 101 -9.03 0.45 3.53
C THR A 101 -7.98 -0.05 2.56
N VAL A 102 -7.02 -0.83 3.04
CA VAL A 102 -5.89 -1.32 2.25
C VAL A 102 -5.63 -2.80 2.52
N TRP A 103 -5.24 -3.53 1.48
CA TRP A 103 -4.74 -4.90 1.60
C TRP A 103 -3.80 -5.23 0.43
N VAL A 104 -3.04 -6.31 0.60
CA VAL A 104 -2.11 -6.85 -0.40
C VAL A 104 -2.75 -8.00 -1.14
N LEU A 105 -2.52 -8.04 -2.44
CA LEU A 105 -2.76 -9.18 -3.31
C LEU A 105 -1.42 -9.77 -3.76
N ASP A 106 -1.38 -11.09 -3.91
CA ASP A 106 -0.24 -11.81 -4.48
C ASP A 106 -0.21 -11.70 -6.02
N GLY A 107 0.76 -12.35 -6.66
CA GLY A 107 0.94 -12.28 -8.12
C GLY A 107 -0.21 -12.91 -8.92
N ASN A 108 -1.06 -13.70 -8.28
CA ASN A 108 -2.24 -14.33 -8.86
C ASN A 108 -3.51 -13.51 -8.62
N GLY A 109 -3.43 -12.43 -7.86
CA GLY A 109 -4.56 -11.59 -7.47
C GLY A 109 -5.35 -12.12 -6.27
N GLU A 110 -4.80 -13.07 -5.53
CA GLU A 110 -5.38 -13.62 -4.32
C GLU A 110 -5.00 -12.76 -3.11
N ARG A 111 -5.87 -12.69 -2.10
CA ARG A 111 -5.63 -11.86 -0.92
C ARG A 111 -4.56 -12.46 -0.03
N ASP A 112 -3.49 -11.71 0.19
CA ASP A 112 -2.30 -12.17 0.90
C ASP A 112 -1.98 -11.34 2.16
N SER A 113 -2.86 -10.40 2.53
CA SER A 113 -2.83 -9.73 3.83
C SER A 113 -4.22 -9.62 4.46
N GLU A 114 -4.26 -9.37 5.77
CA GLU A 114 -5.46 -8.87 6.41
C GLU A 114 -5.88 -7.51 5.81
N ILE A 115 -7.17 -7.19 5.97
CA ILE A 115 -7.69 -5.87 5.62
C ILE A 115 -7.31 -4.90 6.71
N PHE A 116 -6.62 -3.83 6.34
CA PHE A 116 -6.25 -2.79 7.25
C PHE A 116 -7.05 -1.51 6.99
N ASN A 117 -7.53 -0.87 8.06
CA ASN A 117 -8.31 0.37 7.99
C ASN A 117 -7.59 1.50 8.70
N PHE A 118 -7.62 2.69 8.13
CA PHE A 118 -7.08 3.90 8.74
C PHE A 118 -7.83 5.14 8.28
N SER A 119 -7.58 6.27 8.94
CA SER A 119 -8.21 7.54 8.58
C SER A 119 -7.15 8.61 8.45
N ILE A 120 -7.32 9.48 7.45
CA ILE A 120 -6.56 10.73 7.33
C ILE A 120 -7.51 11.86 7.74
N GLY A 121 -7.21 12.50 8.88
CA GLY A 121 -8.05 13.57 9.42
C GLY A 121 -7.80 14.94 8.80
N ASP A 122 -6.60 15.16 8.26
CA ASP A 122 -6.19 16.44 7.67
C ASP A 122 -6.02 16.31 6.15
N ALA A 123 -6.72 17.16 5.40
CA ALA A 123 -6.67 17.17 3.95
C ALA A 123 -5.28 17.51 3.39
N ASN A 124 -4.38 18.12 4.18
CA ASN A 124 -3.03 18.44 3.71
C ASN A 124 -2.05 17.27 3.83
N SER A 125 -2.44 16.19 4.52
CA SER A 125 -1.59 15.05 4.86
C SER A 125 -1.66 13.93 3.81
N GLY A 126 -1.28 14.23 2.57
CA GLY A 126 -1.38 13.28 1.45
C GLY A 126 -0.19 12.35 1.24
N LEU A 127 0.92 12.50 1.97
CA LEU A 127 1.96 11.46 1.98
C LEU A 127 1.52 10.32 2.89
N ILE A 128 1.60 9.09 2.39
CA ILE A 128 1.23 7.88 3.14
C ILE A 128 2.35 6.86 2.98
N TRP A 129 2.91 6.41 4.10
CA TRP A 129 3.93 5.37 4.13
C TRP A 129 3.40 4.11 4.79
N ILE A 130 3.47 2.96 4.09
CA ILE A 130 3.03 1.66 4.61
C ILE A 130 4.08 0.59 4.33
N LYS A 131 4.50 -0.12 5.37
CA LYS A 131 5.40 -1.27 5.27
C LYS A 131 4.64 -2.57 5.54
N PHE A 132 4.50 -3.37 4.49
CA PHE A 132 4.02 -4.74 4.54
C PHE A 132 5.19 -5.70 4.73
N ASP A 133 5.02 -6.68 5.60
CA ASP A 133 6.05 -7.62 5.98
C ASP A 133 5.50 -9.05 6.06
N GLN A 134 6.17 -9.98 5.38
CA GLN A 134 5.90 -11.41 5.32
C GLN A 134 6.93 -12.24 6.12
N SER A 135 7.96 -11.61 6.69
CA SER A 135 9.03 -12.25 7.48
C SER A 135 8.61 -12.75 8.86
#